data_AF-A0AB34TDX3-F1
#
_entry.id   AF-A0AB34TDX3-F1
#
_cell.length_a   1.000
_cell.length_b   1.000
_cell.length_c   1.000
_cell.angle_alpha   90.00
_cell.angle_beta   90.00
_cell.angle_gamma   90.00
#
_symmetry.space_group_name_H-M   'P 1'
#
loop_
_entity.id
_entity.type
_entity.pdbx_description
1 polymer ?
#
loop_
_entity_poly.entity_id
_entity_poly.type
_entity_poly.pdbx_seq_one_letter_code
_entity_poly.pdbx_strand_id
1 'polypeptide(L)'
;MFSHITVGTNDMDAARRFYDALFAAMGARPGVFDEKGRLLYFKDGRMFGVTAPIDGQPACRANGGTIGFSLGSADAVRGWQDAGVAHGGTAIEDPAGVRTMAGRQLFLAYLRDPDGNKLCAVHALS
;
A
#
# COMPACT_ATOMS: atom_id res chain seq x y z
N MET A 1 3.49 14.85 -8.66
CA MET A 1 4.47 13.81 -9.04
C MET A 1 5.32 13.54 -7.81
N PHE A 2 5.45 12.28 -7.38
CA PHE A 2 6.24 11.90 -6.20
C PHE A 2 7.54 11.25 -6.66
N SER A 3 8.68 11.64 -6.08
CA SER A 3 9.95 10.93 -6.30
C SER A 3 9.97 9.60 -5.56
N HIS A 4 9.45 9.61 -4.33
CA HIS A 4 9.25 8.43 -3.49
C HIS A 4 8.19 8.72 -2.43
N ILE A 5 7.70 7.65 -1.81
CA ILE A 5 6.83 7.69 -0.64
C ILE A 5 7.42 6.73 0.39
N THR A 6 7.41 7.11 1.67
CA THR A 6 7.89 6.25 2.76
C THR A 6 6.85 6.18 3.86
N VAL A 7 6.65 4.99 4.43
CA VAL A 7 5.83 4.77 5.63
C VAL A 7 6.68 4.20 6.75
N GLY A 8 6.26 4.49 7.99
CA GLY A 8 6.87 3.92 9.18
C GLY A 8 6.30 2.54 9.50
N THR A 9 7.14 1.66 10.07
CA THR A 9 6.71 0.39 10.69
C THR A 9 7.35 0.19 12.06
N ASN A 10 6.63 -0.49 12.96
CA ASN A 10 7.15 -0.97 14.25
C ASN A 10 7.63 -2.43 14.20
N ASP A 11 7.30 -3.17 13.13
CA ASP A 11 7.70 -4.57 12.94
C ASP A 11 8.04 -4.80 11.45
N MET A 12 9.34 -4.76 11.16
CA MET A 12 9.84 -4.89 9.79
C MET A 12 9.51 -6.24 9.15
N ASP A 13 9.41 -7.32 9.93
CA ASP A 13 9.09 -8.64 9.41
C ASP A 13 7.61 -8.74 9.05
N ALA A 14 6.72 -8.19 9.89
CA ALA A 14 5.30 -8.08 9.59
C ALA A 14 5.04 -7.18 8.38
N ALA A 15 5.70 -6.03 8.32
CA ALA A 15 5.59 -5.13 7.20
C ALA A 15 6.13 -5.77 5.91
N ARG A 16 7.26 -6.49 5.96
CA ARG A 16 7.78 -7.21 4.78
C ARG A 16 6.80 -8.25 4.26
N ARG A 17 6.23 -9.09 5.14
CA ARG A 17 5.24 -10.10 4.74
C ARG A 17 4.04 -9.45 4.04
N PHE A 18 3.56 -8.34 4.59
CA PHE A 18 2.43 -7.60 4.03
C PHE A 18 2.78 -6.93 2.69
N TYR A 19 3.84 -6.12 2.65
CA TYR A 19 4.18 -5.33 1.46
C TYR A 19 4.74 -6.21 0.32
N ASP A 20 5.44 -7.32 0.60
CA ASP A 20 5.85 -8.26 -0.46
C ASP A 20 4.63 -8.86 -1.17
N ALA A 21 3.60 -9.26 -0.43
CA ALA A 21 2.35 -9.75 -1.01
C ALA A 21 1.61 -8.65 -1.79
N LEU A 22 1.56 -7.44 -1.23
CA LEU A 22 0.89 -6.30 -1.84
C LEU A 22 1.53 -5.90 -3.18
N PHE A 23 2.86 -5.85 -3.24
CA PHE A 23 3.62 -5.55 -4.45
C PHE A 23 3.58 -6.69 -5.46
N ALA A 24 3.58 -7.95 -5.01
CA ALA A 24 3.39 -9.11 -5.88
C ALA A 24 2.02 -9.07 -6.59
N ALA A 25 0.94 -8.69 -5.89
CA ALA A 25 -0.39 -8.54 -6.47
C ALA A 25 -0.45 -7.44 -7.56
N MET A 26 0.49 -6.50 -7.54
CA MET A 26 0.65 -5.47 -8.57
C MET A 26 1.65 -5.87 -9.69
N GLY A 27 2.19 -7.09 -9.65
CA GLY A 27 3.20 -7.57 -10.60
C GLY A 27 4.59 -6.98 -10.40
N ALA A 28 4.90 -6.45 -9.21
CA ALA A 28 6.23 -5.96 -8.87
C ALA A 28 7.11 -7.06 -8.23
N ARG A 29 8.42 -6.81 -8.18
CA ARG A 29 9.38 -7.68 -7.49
C ARG A 29 9.26 -7.49 -5.95
N PRO A 30 9.68 -8.49 -5.16
CA PRO A 30 9.77 -8.35 -3.70
C PRO A 30 10.67 -7.19 -3.27
N GLY A 31 10.49 -6.73 -2.03
CA GLY A 31 11.28 -5.64 -1.48
C GLY A 31 12.75 -6.01 -1.28
N VAL A 32 13.63 -5.03 -1.42
CA VAL A 32 15.06 -5.16 -1.15
C VAL A 32 15.45 -4.27 0.03
N PHE A 33 16.32 -4.78 0.90
CA PHE A 33 16.87 -3.97 1.98
C PHE A 33 18.04 -3.14 1.47
N ASP A 34 18.10 -1.88 1.90
CA ASP A 34 19.30 -1.07 1.76
C ASP A 34 20.23 -1.21 2.97
N GLU A 35 21.40 -0.56 2.91
CA GLU A 35 22.41 -0.56 3.97
C GLU A 35 21.91 0.03 5.31
N LYS A 36 20.79 0.76 5.28
CA LYS A 36 20.16 1.38 6.46
C LYS A 36 19.03 0.53 7.04
N GLY A 37 18.80 -0.67 6.51
CA GLY A 37 17.72 -1.56 6.95
C GLY A 37 16.32 -1.11 6.50
N ARG A 38 16.22 -0.22 5.51
CA ARG A 38 14.93 0.17 4.92
C ARG A 38 14.54 -0.84 3.87
N LEU A 39 13.26 -1.23 3.88
CA LEU A 39 12.71 -2.11 2.86
C LEU A 39 12.17 -1.28 1.71
N LEU A 40 12.70 -1.49 0.51
CA LEU A 40 12.45 -0.68 -0.67
C LEU A 40 11.77 -1.49 -1.78
N TYR A 41 10.69 -0.95 -2.32
CA TYR A 41 9.95 -1.49 -3.45
C TYR A 41 10.07 -0.57 -4.66
N PHE A 42 10.23 -1.17 -5.84
CA PHE A 42 10.38 -0.44 -7.10
C PHE A 42 9.38 -0.97 -8.13
N LYS A 43 8.61 -0.05 -8.72
CA LYS A 43 7.68 -0.36 -9.82
C LYS A 43 7.51 0.86 -10.72
N ASP A 44 7.62 0.66 -12.03
CA ASP A 44 7.40 1.70 -13.05
C ASP A 44 8.16 3.01 -12.77
N GLY A 45 9.43 2.90 -12.37
CA GLY A 45 10.30 4.03 -12.04
C GLY A 45 9.95 4.76 -10.73
N ARG A 46 9.05 4.22 -9.91
CA ARG A 46 8.63 4.79 -8.61
C ARG A 46 9.15 3.92 -7.48
N MET A 47 9.50 4.57 -6.36
CA MET A 47 9.98 3.92 -5.15
C MET A 47 8.99 4.09 -3.99
N PHE A 48 8.74 3.00 -3.27
CA PHE A 48 8.01 2.99 -2.00
C PHE A 48 8.90 2.38 -0.91
N GLY A 49 9.07 3.10 0.19
CA GLY A 49 9.92 2.69 1.31
C GLY A 49 9.11 2.34 2.54
N VAL A 50 9.59 1.34 3.28
CA VAL A 50 9.12 0.99 4.62
C VAL A 50 10.33 1.07 5.56
N THR A 51 10.19 1.77 6.66
CA THR A 51 11.33 2.05 7.56
C THR A 51 10.90 2.06 9.02
N ALA A 52 11.81 1.66 9.91
CA ALA A 52 11.74 2.13 11.29
C ALA A 52 11.92 3.67 11.29
N PRO A 53 11.16 4.43 12.10
CA PRO A 53 11.31 5.88 12.15
C PRO A 53 12.71 6.32 12.58
N ILE A 54 13.27 7.30 11.88
CA ILE A 54 14.66 7.74 12.07
C ILE A 54 14.89 8.49 13.39
N ASP A 55 13.84 9.06 13.96
CA ASP A 55 13.87 9.76 15.25
C ASP A 55 13.75 8.80 16.45
N GLY A 56 13.62 7.49 16.19
CA GLY A 56 13.49 6.46 17.21
C GLY A 56 12.14 6.40 17.92
N GLN A 57 11.17 7.23 17.52
CA GLN A 57 9.81 7.14 18.06
C GLN A 57 9.05 5.98 17.41
N PRO A 58 8.01 5.43 18.06
CA PRO A 58 7.15 4.45 17.44
C PRO A 58 6.56 4.97 16.13
N ALA A 59 6.50 4.10 15.11
CA ALA A 59 5.82 4.44 13.87
C ALA A 59 4.34 4.70 14.17
N CYS A 60 3.83 5.77 13.59
CA CYS A 60 2.42 6.14 13.68
C CYS A 60 1.84 6.42 12.30
N ARG A 61 0.54 6.14 12.15
CA ARG A 61 -0.19 6.48 10.94
C ARG A 61 -0.47 7.99 10.88
N ALA A 62 -0.44 8.54 9.68
CA ALA A 62 -0.96 9.88 9.43
C ALA A 62 -2.50 9.88 9.46
N ASN A 63 -3.13 10.55 10.43
CA ASN A 63 -4.59 10.72 10.42
C ASN A 63 -5.01 11.61 9.24
N GLY A 64 -5.88 11.09 8.37
CA GLY A 64 -6.21 11.70 7.07
C GLY A 64 -5.22 11.39 5.94
N GLY A 65 -4.06 10.79 6.23
CA GLY A 65 -3.12 10.32 5.21
C GLY A 65 -3.68 9.12 4.45
N THR A 66 -3.43 9.05 3.14
CA THR A 66 -3.79 7.90 2.29
C THR A 66 -2.82 7.80 1.14
N ILE A 67 -2.29 6.60 0.88
CA ILE A 67 -1.41 6.33 -0.27
C ILE A 67 -2.20 5.49 -1.29
N GLY A 68 -2.41 6.07 -2.48
CA GLY A 68 -3.16 5.45 -3.56
C GLY A 68 -2.27 4.77 -4.60
N PHE A 69 -2.52 3.49 -4.87
CA PHE A 69 -1.91 2.69 -5.92
C PHE A 69 -2.87 2.58 -7.11
N SER A 70 -2.40 2.95 -8.30
CA SER A 70 -3.19 2.82 -9.53
C SER A 70 -3.00 1.44 -10.14
N LEU A 71 -4.10 0.73 -10.40
CA LEU A 71 -4.11 -0.61 -10.98
C LEU A 71 -4.88 -0.68 -12.30
N GLY A 72 -4.57 -1.72 -13.08
CA GLY A 72 -5.04 -1.87 -14.45
C GLY A 72 -6.47 -2.39 -14.62
N SER A 73 -7.09 -2.94 -13.57
CA SER A 73 -8.46 -3.49 -13.62
C SER A 73 -9.13 -3.56 -12.25
N ALA A 74 -10.45 -3.73 -12.22
CA ALA A 74 -11.20 -3.99 -10.99
C ALA A 74 -10.76 -5.30 -10.32
N ASP A 75 -10.46 -6.34 -11.09
CA ASP A 75 -9.96 -7.62 -10.57
C ASP A 75 -8.57 -7.45 -9.92
N ALA A 76 -7.71 -6.61 -10.48
CA ALA A 76 -6.42 -6.29 -9.87
C ALA A 76 -6.62 -5.57 -8.51
N VAL A 77 -7.62 -4.68 -8.39
CA VAL A 77 -7.96 -4.03 -7.12
C VAL A 77 -8.47 -5.03 -6.09
N ARG A 78 -9.31 -5.99 -6.48
CA ARG A 78 -9.77 -7.07 -5.59
C ARG A 78 -8.61 -7.95 -5.14
N GLY A 79 -7.81 -8.46 -6.08
CA GLY A 79 -6.65 -9.30 -5.76
C GLY A 79 -5.62 -8.60 -4.87
N TRP A 80 -5.44 -7.29 -5.05
CA TRP A 80 -4.61 -6.46 -4.17
C TRP A 80 -5.17 -6.39 -2.74
N GLN A 81 -6.49 -6.23 -2.58
CA GLN A 81 -7.12 -6.21 -1.27
C GLN A 81 -7.03 -7.58 -0.59
N ASP A 82 -7.33 -8.66 -1.33
CA ASP A 82 -7.30 -10.03 -0.82
C ASP A 82 -5.90 -10.42 -0.36
N ALA A 83 -4.87 -10.10 -1.15
CA ALA A 83 -3.47 -10.30 -0.76
C ALA A 83 -3.12 -9.51 0.50
N GLY A 84 -3.52 -8.25 0.58
CA GLY A 84 -3.26 -7.44 1.77
C GLY A 84 -3.91 -8.02 3.03
N VAL A 85 -5.18 -8.43 2.97
CA VAL A 85 -5.88 -9.04 4.11
C VAL A 85 -5.25 -10.36 4.53
N ALA A 86 -4.92 -11.23 3.56
CA ALA A 86 -4.30 -12.53 3.84
C ALA A 86 -2.93 -12.41 4.51
N HIS A 87 -2.24 -11.28 4.34
CA HIS A 87 -0.87 -11.06 4.82
C HIS A 87 -0.76 -10.00 5.93
N GLY A 88 -1.82 -9.83 6.72
CA GLY A 88 -1.80 -9.05 7.97
C GLY A 88 -2.33 -7.63 7.85
N GLY A 89 -2.81 -7.24 6.67
CA GLY A 89 -3.57 -6.00 6.51
C GLY A 89 -5.01 -6.15 6.98
N THR A 90 -5.69 -5.02 7.13
CA THR A 90 -7.11 -4.96 7.49
C THR A 90 -7.89 -4.23 6.42
N ALA A 91 -8.89 -4.87 5.82
CA ALA A 91 -9.86 -4.17 4.97
C ALA A 91 -10.64 -3.16 5.81
N ILE A 92 -10.74 -1.94 5.30
CA ILE A 92 -11.43 -0.83 5.97
C ILE A 92 -12.35 -0.11 5.00
N GLU A 93 -13.21 0.75 5.57
CA GLU A 93 -14.29 1.43 4.85
C GLU A 93 -15.28 0.44 4.23
N ASP A 94 -16.03 0.90 3.24
CA ASP A 94 -16.94 0.06 2.49
C ASP A 94 -16.18 -1.00 1.66
N PRO A 95 -16.82 -2.15 1.36
CA PRO A 95 -16.24 -3.18 0.51
C PRO A 95 -15.78 -2.68 -0.85
N ALA A 96 -14.78 -3.37 -1.41
CA ALA A 96 -14.24 -3.06 -2.73
C ALA A 96 -15.34 -2.96 -3.80
N GLY A 97 -15.39 -1.84 -4.51
CA GLY A 97 -16.49 -1.57 -5.42
C GLY A 97 -16.42 -0.22 -6.11
N VAL A 98 -17.43 0.02 -6.95
CA VAL A 98 -17.56 1.25 -7.72
C VAL A 98 -17.97 2.42 -6.81
N ARG A 99 -17.27 3.54 -6.95
CA ARG A 99 -17.58 4.82 -6.33
C ARG A 99 -17.58 5.90 -7.39
N THR A 100 -18.58 6.79 -7.32
CA THR A 100 -18.63 7.98 -8.18
C THR A 100 -17.98 9.14 -7.43
N MET A 101 -16.86 9.63 -7.95
CA MET A 101 -16.12 10.75 -7.36
C MET A 101 -15.79 11.77 -8.44
N ALA A 102 -16.17 13.03 -8.22
CA ALA A 102 -15.93 14.14 -9.15
C ALA A 102 -16.34 13.81 -10.62
N GLY A 103 -17.50 13.18 -10.81
CA GLY A 103 -18.01 12.80 -12.13
C GLY A 103 -17.30 11.60 -12.79
N ARG A 104 -16.42 10.90 -12.08
CA ARG A 104 -15.72 9.70 -12.56
C ARG A 104 -16.18 8.47 -11.78
N GLN A 105 -16.30 7.33 -12.46
CA GLN A 105 -16.47 6.05 -11.81
C GLN A 105 -15.11 5.43 -11.53
N LEU A 106 -14.86 5.09 -10.26
CA LEU A 106 -13.62 4.48 -9.79
C LEU A 106 -13.98 3.16 -9.12
N PHE A 107 -13.25 2.09 -9.42
CA PHE A 107 -13.26 0.89 -8.61
C PHE A 107 -12.18 1.03 -7.53
N LEU A 108 -12.59 1.01 -6.26
CA LEU A 108 -11.74 1.30 -5.10
C LEU A 108 -11.73 0.15 -4.11
N ALA A 109 -10.60 -0.04 -3.45
CA ALA A 109 -10.47 -0.83 -2.23
C ALA A 109 -9.52 -0.14 -1.25
N TYR A 110 -9.77 -0.28 0.05
CA TYR A 110 -8.93 0.30 1.09
C TYR A 110 -8.40 -0.77 2.05
N LEU A 111 -7.19 -0.52 2.56
CA LEU A 111 -6.53 -1.32 3.58
C LEU A 111 -5.91 -0.41 4.64
N ARG A 112 -5.74 -0.96 5.83
CA ARG A 112 -4.64 -0.61 6.72
C ARG A 112 -3.54 -1.66 6.61
N ASP A 113 -2.30 -1.23 6.57
CA ASP A 113 -1.15 -2.11 6.81
C ASP A 113 -1.06 -2.50 8.30
N PRO A 114 -0.11 -3.37 8.71
CA PRO A 114 0.03 -3.80 10.10
C PRO A 114 0.24 -2.67 11.12
N ASP A 115 0.78 -1.52 10.69
CA ASP A 115 1.02 -0.34 11.54
C ASP A 115 -0.08 0.72 11.42
N GLY A 116 -1.14 0.42 10.65
CA GLY A 116 -2.30 1.28 10.50
C GLY A 116 -2.19 2.35 9.42
N ASN A 117 -1.12 2.37 8.62
CA ASN A 117 -1.00 3.25 7.45
C ASN A 117 -2.15 2.94 6.48
N LYS A 118 -2.89 3.98 6.07
CA LYS A 118 -4.03 3.81 5.18
C LYS A 118 -3.56 3.77 3.72
N LEU A 119 -3.89 2.68 3.04
CA LEU A 119 -3.58 2.41 1.65
C LEU A 119 -4.87 2.30 0.84
N CYS A 120 -4.80 2.65 -0.43
CA CYS A 120 -5.91 2.59 -1.38
C CYS A 120 -5.43 1.96 -2.68
N ALA A 121 -6.21 1.05 -3.26
CA ALA A 121 -6.06 0.65 -4.64
C ALA A 121 -7.20 1.24 -5.47
N VAL A 122 -6.84 1.80 -6.63
CA VAL A 122 -7.78 2.47 -7.52
C VAL A 122 -7.60 2.04 -8.97
N HIS A 123 -8.74 1.76 -9.61
CA HIS A 123 -8.85 1.61 -11.05
C HIS A 123 -9.93 2.56 -11.56
N ALA A 124 -9.59 3.44 -12.52
CA ALA A 124 -10.57 4.31 -13.14
C ALA A 124 -11.36 3.53 -14.20
N LEU A 125 -12.68 3.54 -14.08
CA LEU A 125 -13.59 2.98 -15.09
C LEU A 125 -13.80 4.07 -16.14
N SER A 126 -13.09 3.93 -17.26
CA SER A 126 -13.28 4.75 -18.46
C SER A 126 -14.43 4.24 -19.31
#